data_AF-A0A430LY29-F1
#
_entry.id   AF-A0A430LY29-F1
#
_cell.length_a   1.000
_cell.length_b   1.000
_cell.length_c   1.000
_cell.angle_alpha   90.00
_cell.angle_beta   90.00
_cell.angle_gamma   90.00
#
_symmetry.space_group_name_H-M   'P 1'
#
loop_
_entity.id
_entity.type
_entity.pdbx_description
1 polymer ?
#
loop_
_entity_poly.entity_id
_entity_poly.type
_entity_poly.pdbx_seq_one_letter_code
_entity_poly.pdbx_strand_id
1 'polypeptide(L)'
;MPTSSNQLSRNQYEFIVANVVGMGGTDMSSISYFDQLHRWALCGGREAVEYVNHNVRYKLKCGQSGLARCLFDHSLKTGNLSYSFSTPIHSINHSAASCVTANCTDGRVFSARKLICTIPLMLLKDLVFVPQLPPLKAGGIAQGRQNIVRKVHIQAEGKKWRSWSANRVSWTDGKVSRDPSAFMALGELHSASGEDSNLVFFAAGNIDPVAQPAQQVAETENLHPDMKVKRMVAIDWEKDPYSKGGWACHSPGYLTKCLTALQAPVGNLKFASGDYPDGWRGYIDGAIESGMLAAKEVDDELRDGQTGLAKL
;
A
#
# COMPACT_ATOMS: atom_id res chain seq x y z
N MET A 1 37.79 18.47 9.22
CA MET A 1 37.26 18.10 7.90
C MET A 1 36.74 16.68 8.01
N PRO A 2 35.52 16.35 7.56
CA PRO A 2 35.04 14.97 7.60
C PRO A 2 35.96 14.13 6.70
N THR A 3 36.56 13.09 7.26
CA THR A 3 37.34 12.10 6.51
C THR A 3 36.45 11.41 5.48
N SER A 4 37.02 11.02 4.35
CA SER A 4 36.38 10.32 3.23
C SER A 4 35.73 8.97 3.56
N SER A 5 35.58 8.62 4.85
CA SER A 5 35.06 7.34 5.37
C SER A 5 33.52 7.27 5.45
N ASN A 6 32.80 8.36 5.19
CA ASN A 6 31.33 8.42 5.29
C ASN A 6 30.60 8.40 3.93
N GLN A 7 31.30 8.06 2.84
CA GLN A 7 30.66 7.93 1.53
C GLN A 7 30.31 6.47 1.27
N LEU A 8 29.05 6.24 0.89
CA LEU A 8 28.61 4.95 0.38
C LEU A 8 29.41 4.62 -0.88
N SER A 9 29.84 3.36 -1.00
CA SER A 9 30.29 2.85 -2.30
C SER A 9 29.17 3.00 -3.33
N ARG A 10 29.53 3.05 -4.62
CA ARG A 10 28.56 3.12 -5.71
C ARG A 10 27.47 2.05 -5.57
N ASN A 11 27.85 0.78 -5.34
CA ASN A 11 26.89 -0.32 -5.21
C ASN A 11 25.95 -0.14 -4.01
N GLN A 12 26.46 0.34 -2.87
CA GLN A 12 25.62 0.63 -1.69
C GLN A 12 24.64 1.76 -1.97
N TYR A 13 25.10 2.83 -2.64
CA TYR A 13 24.24 3.94 -3.03
C TYR A 13 23.15 3.46 -4.01
N GLU A 14 23.54 2.75 -5.06
CA GLU A 14 22.60 2.22 -6.07
C GLU A 14 21.57 1.27 -5.45
N PHE A 15 21.97 0.43 -4.49
CA PHE A 15 21.05 -0.43 -3.74
C PHE A 15 20.02 0.39 -2.94
N ILE A 16 20.46 1.41 -2.21
CA ILE A 16 19.57 2.27 -1.43
C ILE A 16 18.60 3.00 -2.36
N VAL A 17 19.10 3.56 -3.46
CA VAL A 17 18.26 4.22 -4.47
C VAL A 17 17.23 3.24 -5.02
N ALA A 18 17.65 2.06 -5.48
CA ALA A 18 16.77 1.07 -6.08
C ALA A 18 15.67 0.64 -5.09
N ASN A 19 16.00 0.48 -3.81
CA ASN A 19 15.01 0.14 -2.79
C ASN A 19 14.04 1.30 -2.54
N VAL A 20 14.53 2.53 -2.35
CA VAL A 20 13.68 3.69 -2.08
C VAL A 20 12.77 4.00 -3.26
N VAL A 21 13.31 4.05 -4.48
CA VAL A 21 12.57 4.32 -5.73
C VAL A 21 11.65 3.15 -6.06
N GLY A 22 12.16 1.92 -5.98
CA GLY A 22 11.37 0.70 -6.21
C GLY A 22 10.22 0.54 -5.22
N MET A 23 10.31 1.16 -4.03
CA MET A 23 9.20 1.18 -3.08
C MET A 23 8.28 2.39 -3.19
N GLY A 24 8.79 3.55 -3.64
CA GLY A 24 8.02 4.78 -3.76
C GLY A 24 7.40 5.02 -5.14
N GLY A 25 7.78 4.24 -6.15
CA GLY A 25 7.29 4.40 -7.53
C GLY A 25 7.66 5.75 -8.16
N THR A 26 8.69 6.43 -7.65
CA THR A 26 9.02 7.81 -8.02
C THR A 26 10.46 8.18 -7.68
N ASP A 27 10.92 9.33 -8.18
CA ASP A 27 12.17 9.96 -7.74
C ASP A 27 12.25 10.17 -6.22
N MET A 28 13.45 9.98 -5.67
CA MET A 28 13.71 10.09 -4.23
C MET A 28 13.36 11.45 -3.66
N SER A 29 13.53 12.54 -4.43
CA SER A 29 13.22 13.90 -3.96
C SER A 29 11.74 14.11 -3.65
N SER A 30 10.88 13.26 -4.19
CA SER A 30 9.44 13.31 -3.98
C SER A 30 8.94 12.31 -2.93
N ILE A 31 9.84 11.65 -2.20
CA ILE A 31 9.55 10.68 -1.13
C ILE A 31 9.89 11.30 0.22
N SER A 32 8.97 11.21 1.18
CA SER A 32 9.19 11.65 2.56
C SER A 32 10.35 10.88 3.21
N TYR A 33 11.47 11.57 3.47
CA TYR A 33 12.56 11.01 4.26
C TYR A 33 12.12 10.63 5.69
N PHE A 34 11.18 11.40 6.26
CA PHE A 34 10.58 11.08 7.56
C PHE A 34 9.90 9.70 7.54
N ASP A 35 9.17 9.36 6.48
CA ASP A 35 8.50 8.06 6.36
C ASP A 35 9.50 6.92 6.19
N GLN A 36 10.59 7.17 5.46
CA GLN A 36 11.67 6.20 5.29
C GLN A 36 12.38 5.93 6.64
N LEU A 37 12.66 6.98 7.41
CA LEU A 37 13.22 6.85 8.76
C LEU A 37 12.25 6.18 9.73
N HIS A 38 10.97 6.51 9.65
CA HIS A 38 9.92 5.89 10.45
C HIS A 38 9.88 4.38 10.22
N ARG A 39 9.87 3.95 8.95
CA ARG A 39 9.94 2.53 8.59
C ARG A 39 11.22 1.87 9.07
N TRP A 40 12.36 2.53 8.90
CA TRP A 40 13.65 2.04 9.40
C TRP A 40 13.62 1.82 10.92
N ALA A 41 13.06 2.78 11.67
CA ALA A 41 12.90 2.68 13.11
C ALA A 41 11.96 1.53 13.52
N LEU A 42 10.84 1.33 12.82
CA LEU A 42 9.95 0.18 13.05
C LEU A 42 10.62 -1.16 12.77
N CYS A 43 11.60 -1.21 11.87
CA CYS A 43 12.44 -2.38 11.63
C CYS A 43 13.58 -2.53 12.67
N GLY A 44 13.54 -1.82 13.80
CA GLY A 44 14.55 -1.86 14.86
C GLY A 44 15.71 -0.86 14.68
N GLY A 45 15.83 -0.20 13.53
CA GLY A 45 16.66 0.99 13.35
C GLY A 45 18.19 0.79 13.40
N ARG A 46 18.68 -0.46 13.36
CA ARG A 46 20.10 -0.79 13.59
C ARG A 46 20.78 -1.44 12.40
N GLU A 47 20.18 -2.51 11.88
CA GLU A 47 20.83 -3.37 10.88
C GLU A 47 19.97 -3.55 9.63
N ALA A 48 20.62 -3.58 8.46
CA ALA A 48 19.93 -3.76 7.18
C ALA A 48 19.21 -5.12 7.09
N VAL A 49 19.71 -6.14 7.79
CA VAL A 49 19.07 -7.46 7.83
C VAL A 49 17.68 -7.40 8.46
N GLU A 50 17.49 -6.55 9.48
CA GLU A 50 16.19 -6.39 10.12
C GLU A 50 15.19 -5.70 9.20
N TYR A 51 15.65 -4.74 8.40
CA TYR A 51 14.81 -4.17 7.34
C TYR A 51 14.33 -5.25 6.36
N VAL A 52 15.22 -6.15 5.92
CA VAL A 52 14.85 -7.26 5.03
C VAL A 52 13.89 -8.24 5.72
N ASN A 53 14.15 -8.57 6.99
CA ASN A 53 13.34 -9.50 7.80
C ASN A 53 11.89 -9.04 7.94
N HIS A 54 11.67 -7.75 8.15
CA HIS A 54 10.33 -7.19 8.32
C HIS A 54 9.58 -6.95 7.00
N ASN A 55 10.30 -6.67 5.90
CA ASN A 55 9.66 -6.22 4.67
C ASN A 55 9.48 -7.32 3.60
N VAL A 56 10.46 -8.20 3.41
CA VAL A 56 10.51 -9.08 2.23
C VAL A 56 10.91 -10.54 2.54
N ARG A 57 11.21 -10.88 3.78
CA ARG A 57 11.69 -12.22 4.16
C ARG A 57 10.59 -13.27 4.18
N TYR A 58 9.41 -12.91 4.70
CA TYR A 58 8.33 -13.85 4.99
C TYR A 58 7.09 -13.57 4.15
N LYS A 59 6.38 -14.64 3.80
CA LYS A 59 5.06 -14.58 3.18
C LYS A 59 4.21 -15.75 3.64
N LEU A 60 2.90 -15.58 3.56
CA LEU A 60 1.95 -16.61 3.95
C LEU A 60 1.93 -17.73 2.92
N LYS A 61 2.06 -18.98 3.38
CA LYS A 61 1.97 -20.17 2.51
C LYS A 61 0.63 -20.26 1.78
N CYS A 62 -0.46 -19.78 2.39
CA CYS A 62 -1.80 -19.74 1.81
C CYS A 62 -2.06 -18.49 0.93
N GLY A 63 -1.06 -17.62 0.75
CA GLY A 63 -1.24 -16.32 0.11
C GLY A 63 -2.07 -15.34 0.94
N GLN A 64 -2.12 -14.07 0.52
CA GLN A 64 -2.85 -13.03 1.27
C GLN A 64 -4.38 -13.21 1.21
N SER A 65 -4.90 -13.81 0.14
CA SER A 65 -6.32 -14.19 0.08
C SER A 65 -6.68 -15.21 1.16
N GLY A 66 -5.75 -16.09 1.56
CA GLY A 66 -5.97 -17.02 2.66
C GLY A 66 -6.21 -16.30 4.00
N LEU A 67 -5.40 -15.28 4.31
CA LEU A 67 -5.62 -14.44 5.49
C LEU A 67 -6.97 -13.70 5.42
N ALA A 68 -7.28 -13.08 4.28
CA ALA A 68 -8.54 -12.38 4.09
C ALA A 68 -9.76 -13.31 4.25
N ARG A 69 -9.67 -14.55 3.76
CA ARG A 69 -10.71 -15.58 3.95
C ARG A 69 -10.87 -15.95 5.41
N CYS A 70 -9.78 -16.16 6.15
CA CYS A 70 -9.86 -16.45 7.58
C CYS A 70 -10.60 -15.37 8.36
N LEU A 71 -10.33 -14.08 8.06
CA LEU A 71 -11.03 -12.96 8.68
C LEU A 71 -12.52 -12.94 8.31
N PHE A 72 -12.83 -13.05 7.02
CA PHE A 72 -14.22 -13.05 6.54
C PHE A 72 -15.04 -14.22 7.11
N ASP A 73 -14.49 -15.43 7.07
CA ASP A 73 -15.18 -16.64 7.54
C ASP A 73 -15.37 -16.61 9.06
N HIS A 74 -14.42 -16.02 9.81
CA HIS A 74 -14.59 -15.80 11.24
C HIS A 74 -15.74 -14.82 11.54
N SER A 75 -15.80 -13.67 10.85
CA SER A 75 -16.89 -12.71 10.99
C SER A 75 -18.24 -13.30 10.58
N LEU A 76 -18.29 -14.10 9.50
CA LEU A 76 -19.51 -14.75 9.03
C LEU A 76 -20.08 -15.74 10.06
N LYS A 77 -19.21 -16.52 10.73
CA LYS A 77 -19.61 -17.49 11.77
C LYS A 77 -20.29 -16.86 12.97
N THR A 78 -20.14 -15.56 13.20
CA THR A 78 -20.83 -14.86 14.29
C THR A 78 -22.33 -14.74 14.07
N GLY A 79 -22.82 -14.90 12.84
CA GLY A 79 -24.21 -14.62 12.46
C GLY A 79 -24.57 -13.14 12.40
N ASN A 80 -23.62 -12.23 12.72
CA ASN A 80 -23.84 -10.78 12.79
C ASN A 80 -23.27 -10.01 11.59
N LEU A 81 -22.67 -10.70 10.61
CA LEU A 81 -22.13 -10.06 9.40
C LEU A 81 -23.18 -10.03 8.29
N SER A 82 -23.57 -8.83 7.89
CA SER A 82 -24.23 -8.57 6.60
C SER A 82 -23.21 -7.96 5.63
N TYR A 83 -23.22 -8.38 4.36
CA TYR A 83 -22.24 -7.93 3.37
C TYR A 83 -22.88 -7.74 1.99
N SER A 84 -22.27 -6.88 1.19
CA SER A 84 -22.62 -6.67 -0.22
C SER A 84 -21.36 -6.36 -1.02
N PHE A 85 -20.98 -7.27 -1.93
CA PHE A 85 -19.87 -7.06 -2.87
C PHE A 85 -20.35 -6.28 -4.10
N SER A 86 -19.42 -5.78 -4.91
CA SER A 86 -19.73 -5.05 -6.15
C SER A 86 -20.74 -3.91 -5.94
N THR A 87 -20.56 -3.17 -4.84
CA THR A 87 -21.50 -2.11 -4.40
C THR A 87 -20.73 -0.81 -4.16
N PRO A 88 -20.33 -0.10 -5.22
CA PRO A 88 -19.51 1.11 -5.08
C PRO A 88 -20.30 2.22 -4.40
N ILE A 89 -19.70 2.85 -3.38
CA ILE A 89 -20.24 4.04 -2.72
C ILE A 89 -19.74 5.28 -3.45
N HIS A 90 -20.65 6.21 -3.78
CA HIS A 90 -20.28 7.49 -4.40
C HIS A 90 -20.49 8.69 -3.47
N SER A 91 -21.30 8.54 -2.41
CA SER A 91 -21.48 9.61 -1.42
C SER A 91 -21.76 9.09 -0.02
N ILE A 92 -21.33 9.86 0.97
CA ILE A 92 -21.56 9.61 2.40
C ILE A 92 -22.22 10.85 2.99
N ASN A 93 -23.42 10.70 3.53
CA ASN A 93 -24.11 11.75 4.27
C ASN A 93 -24.04 11.47 5.78
N HIS A 94 -23.36 12.37 6.50
CA HIS A 94 -23.10 12.37 7.94
C HIS A 94 -23.70 13.60 8.64
N SER A 95 -24.68 14.27 8.02
CA SER A 95 -25.30 15.48 8.59
C SER A 95 -26.13 15.21 9.85
N ALA A 96 -26.64 13.98 10.02
CA ALA A 96 -27.49 13.62 11.14
C ALA A 96 -26.66 13.14 12.34
N ALA A 97 -27.02 13.59 13.54
CA ALA A 97 -26.36 13.17 14.78
C ALA A 97 -26.64 11.70 15.15
N SER A 98 -27.73 11.10 14.63
CA SER A 98 -28.17 9.75 14.99
C SER A 98 -27.71 8.65 14.03
N CYS A 99 -27.35 8.99 12.78
CA CYS A 99 -26.95 8.02 11.77
C CYS A 99 -26.07 8.63 10.67
N VAL A 100 -25.41 7.76 9.93
CA VAL A 100 -24.67 8.05 8.70
C VAL A 100 -25.27 7.19 7.59
N THR A 101 -25.33 7.73 6.38
CA THR A 101 -25.82 7.03 5.20
C THR A 101 -24.74 6.95 4.12
N ALA A 102 -24.64 5.80 3.47
CA ALA A 102 -23.78 5.56 2.32
C ALA A 102 -24.65 5.29 1.09
N ASN A 103 -24.52 6.13 0.07
CA ASN A 103 -25.29 6.02 -1.17
C ASN A 103 -24.43 5.34 -2.25
N CYS A 104 -24.99 4.29 -2.84
CA CYS A 104 -24.34 3.44 -3.82
C CYS A 104 -24.62 3.93 -5.24
N THR A 105 -23.71 3.65 -6.17
CA THR A 105 -23.85 4.08 -7.58
C THR A 105 -25.06 3.46 -8.28
N ASP A 106 -25.58 2.34 -7.76
CA ASP A 106 -26.76 1.66 -8.29
C ASP A 106 -28.07 2.08 -7.60
N GLY A 107 -28.04 3.13 -6.77
CA GLY A 107 -29.19 3.69 -6.08
C GLY A 107 -29.51 3.03 -4.74
N ARG A 108 -28.80 1.96 -4.33
CA ARG A 108 -28.95 1.42 -2.97
C ARG A 108 -28.44 2.42 -1.93
N VAL A 109 -29.07 2.41 -0.75
CA VAL A 109 -28.68 3.25 0.38
C VAL A 109 -28.57 2.38 1.62
N PHE A 110 -27.44 2.48 2.32
CA PHE A 110 -27.22 1.85 3.61
C PHE A 110 -27.18 2.91 4.71
N SER A 111 -27.80 2.63 5.85
CA SER A 111 -27.80 3.52 7.02
C SER A 111 -27.30 2.76 8.25
N ALA A 112 -26.50 3.44 9.07
CA ALA A 112 -25.99 2.90 10.33
C ALA A 112 -25.79 4.01 11.37
N ARG A 113 -25.74 3.65 12.66
CA ARG A 113 -25.43 4.61 13.74
C ARG A 113 -24.02 5.19 13.63
N LYS A 114 -23.07 4.38 13.15
CA LYS A 114 -21.66 4.72 12.95
C LYS A 114 -21.21 4.10 11.63
N LEU A 115 -20.26 4.75 10.94
CA LEU A 115 -19.68 4.26 9.68
C LEU A 115 -18.15 4.33 9.78
N ILE A 116 -17.48 3.21 9.53
CA ILE A 116 -16.01 3.15 9.38
C ILE A 116 -15.68 3.18 7.89
N CYS A 117 -15.12 4.28 7.42
CA CYS A 117 -14.69 4.44 6.03
C CYS A 117 -13.27 3.89 5.87
N THR A 118 -13.15 2.80 5.10
CA THR A 118 -11.87 2.15 4.76
C THR A 118 -11.44 2.35 3.31
N ILE A 119 -12.02 3.35 2.64
CA ILE A 119 -11.74 3.65 1.25
C ILE A 119 -10.31 4.23 1.15
N PRO A 120 -9.46 3.74 0.23
CA PRO A 120 -8.10 4.25 0.05
C PRO A 120 -8.07 5.77 -0.11
N LEU A 121 -7.03 6.41 0.43
CA LEU A 121 -6.83 7.86 0.40
C LEU A 121 -7.01 8.44 -1.00
N MET A 122 -6.52 7.72 -2.01
CA MET A 122 -6.57 8.13 -3.41
C MET A 122 -7.98 8.18 -4.02
N LEU A 123 -8.94 7.50 -3.42
CA LEU A 123 -10.34 7.48 -3.86
C LEU A 123 -11.22 8.42 -3.04
N LEU A 124 -10.79 8.86 -1.86
CA LEU A 124 -11.59 9.74 -1.00
C LEU A 124 -11.92 11.07 -1.67
N LYS A 125 -11.09 11.54 -2.61
CA LYS A 125 -11.35 12.75 -3.41
C LYS A 125 -12.48 12.60 -4.45
N ASP A 126 -12.82 11.36 -4.81
CA ASP A 126 -13.91 11.08 -5.74
C ASP A 126 -15.26 10.87 -5.02
N LEU A 127 -15.23 10.72 -3.69
CA LEU A 127 -16.43 10.60 -2.87
C LEU A 127 -17.00 11.97 -2.52
N VAL A 128 -18.33 12.07 -2.56
CA VAL A 128 -19.04 13.24 -2.05
C VAL A 128 -19.37 13.06 -0.58
N PHE A 129 -18.92 13.99 0.27
CA PHE A 129 -19.30 14.05 1.69
C PHE A 129 -20.33 15.14 1.93
N VAL A 130 -21.40 14.83 2.65
CA VAL A 130 -22.48 15.77 3.01
C VAL A 130 -22.66 15.79 4.53
N PRO A 131 -22.40 16.90 5.24
CA PRO A 131 -21.72 18.11 4.76
C PRO A 131 -20.27 17.84 4.32
N GLN A 132 -19.63 18.84 3.71
CA GLN A 132 -18.22 18.75 3.34
C GLN A 132 -17.33 18.43 4.55
N LEU A 133 -16.25 17.69 4.31
CA LEU A 133 -15.28 17.36 5.36
C LEU A 133 -14.57 18.63 5.87
N PRO A 134 -14.07 18.63 7.13
CA PRO A 134 -13.30 19.74 7.66
C PRO A 134 -12.15 20.15 6.73
N PRO A 135 -11.86 21.45 6.54
CA PRO A 135 -10.94 21.93 5.51
C PRO A 135 -9.55 21.28 5.52
N LEU A 136 -8.96 21.03 6.70
CA LEU A 136 -7.65 20.36 6.80
C LEU A 136 -7.70 18.90 6.33
N LYS A 137 -8.78 18.18 6.62
CA LYS A 137 -8.97 16.80 6.15
C LYS A 137 -9.18 16.79 4.64
N ALA A 138 -10.07 17.64 4.13
CA ALA A 138 -10.33 17.77 2.69
C ALA A 138 -9.07 18.17 1.91
N GLY A 139 -8.31 19.14 2.42
CA GLY A 139 -7.03 19.54 1.85
C GLY A 139 -5.97 18.43 1.89
N GLY A 140 -5.91 17.67 2.99
CA GLY A 140 -5.06 16.48 3.10
C GLY A 140 -5.40 15.44 2.05
N ILE A 141 -6.68 15.09 1.90
CA ILE A 141 -7.17 14.14 0.88
C ILE A 141 -6.79 14.62 -0.53
N ALA A 142 -7.00 15.90 -0.85
CA ALA A 142 -6.71 16.46 -2.17
C ALA A 142 -5.21 16.44 -2.52
N GLN A 143 -4.34 16.59 -1.52
CA GLN A 143 -2.87 16.54 -1.68
C GLN A 143 -2.30 15.13 -1.65
N GLY A 144 -3.13 14.11 -1.35
CA GLY A 144 -2.73 12.72 -1.34
C GLY A 144 -2.10 12.29 -2.66
N ARG A 145 -1.02 11.51 -2.57
CA ARG A 145 -0.21 11.12 -3.72
C ARG A 145 -0.34 9.63 -4.02
N GLN A 146 -0.48 9.34 -5.31
CA GLN A 146 -0.43 7.99 -5.85
C GLN A 146 0.99 7.42 -5.85
N ASN A 147 1.12 6.17 -5.41
CA ASN A 147 2.29 5.34 -5.67
C ASN A 147 2.05 4.52 -6.96
N ILE A 148 2.87 4.76 -7.98
CA ILE A 148 2.75 4.13 -9.31
C ILE A 148 3.74 2.97 -9.50
N VAL A 149 4.25 2.41 -8.40
CA VAL A 149 5.13 1.23 -8.45
C VAL A 149 4.47 0.08 -9.21
N ARG A 150 5.23 -0.56 -10.08
CA ARG A 150 4.80 -1.71 -10.87
C ARG A 150 5.39 -2.98 -10.27
N LYS A 151 4.51 -3.93 -9.94
CA LYS A 151 4.91 -5.24 -9.40
C LYS A 151 4.67 -6.32 -10.44
N VAL A 152 5.72 -7.04 -10.79
CA VAL A 152 5.68 -8.11 -11.80
C VAL A 152 6.24 -9.40 -11.20
N HIS A 153 5.51 -10.49 -11.37
CA HIS A 153 5.97 -11.83 -11.02
C HIS A 153 6.40 -12.55 -12.30
N ILE A 154 7.57 -13.16 -12.26
CA ILE A 154 8.19 -13.87 -13.39
C ILE A 154 8.49 -15.30 -12.97
N GLN A 155 8.03 -16.28 -13.75
CA GLN A 155 8.51 -17.64 -13.67
C GLN A 155 9.60 -17.80 -14.72
N ALA A 156 10.85 -17.93 -14.29
CA ALA A 156 12.01 -18.11 -15.15
C ALA A 156 12.41 -19.60 -15.21
N GLU A 157 12.84 -20.04 -16.39
CA GLU A 157 13.30 -21.41 -16.63
C GLU A 157 14.50 -21.79 -15.73
N GLY A 158 14.37 -22.92 -15.03
CA GLY A 158 15.43 -23.48 -14.20
C GLY A 158 15.50 -22.93 -12.77
N LYS A 159 16.20 -23.67 -11.90
CA LYS A 159 16.22 -23.45 -10.44
C LYS A 159 17.23 -22.39 -9.96
N LYS A 160 18.20 -22.01 -10.80
CA LYS A 160 19.34 -21.17 -10.42
C LYS A 160 18.94 -19.75 -10.01
N TRP A 161 17.78 -19.27 -10.48
CA TRP A 161 17.30 -17.92 -10.19
C TRP A 161 16.75 -17.77 -8.77
N ARG A 162 16.59 -18.87 -8.02
CA ARG A 162 16.12 -18.83 -6.64
C ARG A 162 17.02 -18.00 -5.74
N SER A 163 18.34 -18.08 -5.92
CA SER A 163 19.32 -17.32 -5.14
C SER A 163 19.80 -16.06 -5.87
N TRP A 164 19.16 -15.70 -6.97
CA TRP A 164 19.51 -14.53 -7.76
C TRP A 164 18.72 -13.30 -7.27
N SER A 165 19.40 -12.16 -7.27
CA SER A 165 18.78 -10.85 -7.07
C SER A 165 19.49 -9.83 -7.95
N ALA A 166 18.79 -8.77 -8.31
CA ALA A 166 19.38 -7.67 -9.03
C ALA A 166 18.73 -6.35 -8.63
N ASN A 167 19.52 -5.30 -8.72
CA ASN A 167 19.03 -3.94 -8.66
C ASN A 167 19.57 -3.22 -9.88
N ARG A 168 18.75 -2.37 -10.49
CA ARG A 168 19.16 -1.48 -11.55
C ARG A 168 18.71 -0.08 -11.18
N VAL A 169 19.59 0.88 -11.40
CA VAL A 169 19.28 2.31 -11.41
C VAL A 169 20.02 2.91 -12.57
N SER A 170 19.37 3.79 -13.31
CA SER A 170 20.04 4.53 -14.38
C SER A 170 20.39 5.92 -13.91
N TRP A 171 21.48 6.43 -14.46
CA TRP A 171 22.05 7.72 -14.10
C TRP A 171 22.01 8.64 -15.31
N THR A 172 21.55 9.87 -15.11
CA THR A 172 21.64 10.96 -16.09
C THR A 172 22.18 12.19 -15.37
N ASP A 173 23.26 12.77 -15.87
CA ASP A 173 23.91 13.95 -15.30
C ASP A 173 24.21 13.85 -13.79
N GLY A 174 24.67 12.68 -13.33
CA GLY A 174 25.02 12.44 -11.93
C GLY A 174 23.81 12.34 -10.98
N LYS A 175 22.59 12.33 -11.52
CA LYS A 175 21.36 12.10 -10.77
C LYS A 175 20.72 10.78 -11.19
N VAL A 176 20.00 10.16 -10.26
CA VAL A 176 19.13 9.03 -10.56
C VAL A 176 18.09 9.54 -11.55
N SER A 177 18.14 8.99 -12.76
CA SER A 177 17.21 9.34 -13.81
C SER A 177 15.81 8.82 -13.49
N ARG A 178 14.77 9.47 -14.02
CA ARG A 178 13.41 8.90 -14.09
C ARG A 178 13.34 7.78 -15.16
N ASP A 179 14.43 7.04 -15.32
CA ASP A 179 14.51 5.97 -16.30
C ASP A 179 13.64 4.81 -15.82
N PRO A 180 12.79 4.30 -16.72
CA PRO A 180 11.86 3.23 -16.42
C PRO A 180 12.47 1.86 -16.10
N SER A 181 13.80 1.76 -16.14
CA SER A 181 14.54 0.56 -15.83
C SER A 181 15.04 0.48 -14.39
N ALA A 182 14.70 1.44 -13.53
CA ALA A 182 15.00 1.32 -12.11
C ALA A 182 14.13 0.22 -11.49
N PHE A 183 14.76 -0.88 -11.04
CA PHE A 183 14.04 -1.98 -10.44
C PHE A 183 14.83 -2.66 -9.31
N MET A 184 14.08 -3.33 -8.45
CA MET A 184 14.56 -4.36 -7.55
C MET A 184 13.95 -5.70 -7.97
N ALA A 185 14.78 -6.74 -8.09
CA ALA A 185 14.38 -8.09 -8.44
C ALA A 185 14.93 -9.11 -7.43
N LEU A 186 14.09 -10.06 -7.04
CA LEU A 186 14.42 -11.07 -6.04
C LEU A 186 13.89 -12.44 -6.49
N GLY A 187 14.75 -13.46 -6.44
CA GLY A 187 14.33 -14.86 -6.50
C GLY A 187 13.58 -15.27 -5.22
N GLU A 188 12.36 -15.77 -5.37
CA GLU A 188 11.46 -16.03 -4.25
C GLU A 188 11.37 -17.52 -3.86
N LEU A 189 10.74 -18.33 -4.71
CA LEU A 189 10.50 -19.76 -4.47
C LEU A 189 10.67 -20.53 -5.77
N HIS A 190 10.82 -21.85 -5.68
CA HIS A 190 10.62 -22.68 -6.85
C HIS A 190 9.15 -22.65 -7.27
N SER A 191 8.90 -22.78 -8.56
CA SER A 191 7.58 -22.98 -9.14
C SER A 191 6.88 -24.22 -8.55
N ALA A 192 5.58 -24.36 -8.80
CA ALA A 192 4.81 -25.50 -8.30
C ALA A 192 5.35 -26.86 -8.81
N SER A 193 5.97 -26.89 -9.99
CA SER A 193 6.63 -28.10 -10.51
C SER A 193 7.98 -28.39 -9.83
N GLY A 194 8.56 -27.42 -9.14
CA GLY A 194 9.91 -27.51 -8.58
C GLY A 194 11.03 -27.31 -9.60
N GLU A 195 10.72 -27.17 -10.88
CA GLU A 195 11.71 -27.14 -11.98
C GLU A 195 12.18 -25.72 -12.33
N ASP A 196 11.29 -24.75 -12.17
CA ASP A 196 11.55 -23.34 -12.47
C ASP A 196 11.64 -22.50 -11.19
N SER A 197 12.09 -21.25 -11.33
CA SER A 197 12.16 -20.27 -10.24
C SER A 197 11.14 -19.15 -10.45
N ASN A 198 10.42 -18.79 -9.39
CA ASN A 198 9.60 -17.58 -9.34
C ASN A 198 10.44 -16.41 -8.81
N LEU A 199 10.38 -15.30 -9.51
CA LEU A 199 10.97 -14.01 -9.16
C LEU A 199 9.87 -12.96 -8.99
N VAL A 200 10.18 -11.93 -8.21
CA VAL A 200 9.37 -10.72 -8.09
C VAL A 200 10.21 -9.50 -8.45
N PHE A 201 9.61 -8.60 -9.21
CA PHE A 201 10.17 -7.34 -9.63
C PHE A 201 9.31 -6.20 -9.09
N PHE A 202 9.97 -5.18 -8.55
CA PHE A 202 9.38 -3.89 -8.24
C PHE A 202 10.10 -2.86 -9.10
N ALA A 203 9.37 -2.25 -10.03
CA ALA A 203 9.93 -1.31 -10.98
C ALA A 203 9.25 0.06 -10.84
N ALA A 204 10.06 1.11 -10.95
CA ALA A 204 9.57 2.43 -11.30
C ALA A 204 9.81 2.60 -12.80
N GLY A 205 8.76 2.84 -13.59
CA GLY A 205 8.94 3.04 -15.02
C GLY A 205 7.73 3.11 -15.92
N ASN A 206 8.03 3.21 -17.21
CA ASN A 206 7.16 3.52 -18.34
C ASN A 206 6.65 2.25 -19.01
N ILE A 207 7.36 1.13 -18.87
CA ILE A 207 6.89 -0.16 -19.38
C ILE A 207 5.72 -0.60 -18.51
N ASP A 208 4.54 -0.56 -19.10
CA ASP A 208 3.33 -1.03 -18.45
C ASP A 208 3.28 -2.54 -18.67
N PRO A 209 3.48 -3.37 -17.63
CA PRO A 209 3.57 -4.81 -17.82
C PRO A 209 2.24 -5.43 -18.28
N VAL A 210 1.11 -4.74 -18.07
CA VAL A 210 -0.21 -5.20 -18.50
C VAL A 210 -0.47 -4.78 -19.95
N ALA A 211 -0.14 -3.54 -20.32
CA ALA A 211 -0.35 -3.05 -21.69
C ALA A 211 0.77 -3.48 -22.67
N GLN A 212 1.99 -3.71 -22.18
CA GLN A 212 3.20 -3.99 -22.96
C GLN A 212 3.91 -5.28 -22.47
N PRO A 213 3.22 -6.43 -22.41
CA PRO A 213 3.77 -7.63 -21.79
C PRO A 213 4.99 -8.21 -22.53
N ALA A 214 5.00 -8.17 -23.86
CA ALA A 214 6.13 -8.68 -24.65
C ALA A 214 7.41 -7.87 -24.42
N GLN A 215 7.29 -6.54 -24.29
CA GLN A 215 8.43 -5.68 -23.97
C GLN A 215 8.95 -5.96 -22.54
N GLN A 216 8.05 -6.11 -21.56
CA GLN A 216 8.43 -6.46 -20.20
C GLN A 216 9.17 -7.80 -20.12
N VAL A 217 8.73 -8.80 -20.90
CA VAL A 217 9.41 -10.10 -21.00
C VAL A 217 10.79 -9.93 -21.61
N ALA A 218 10.91 -9.27 -22.76
CA ALA A 218 12.19 -9.06 -23.44
C ALA A 218 13.21 -8.32 -22.55
N GLU A 219 12.78 -7.26 -21.86
CA GLU A 219 13.64 -6.54 -20.90
C GLU A 219 14.08 -7.43 -19.73
N THR A 220 13.23 -8.37 -19.31
CA THR A 220 13.56 -9.32 -18.23
C THR A 220 14.59 -10.36 -18.70
N GLU A 221 14.42 -10.90 -19.90
CA GLU A 221 15.37 -11.84 -20.51
C GLU A 221 16.72 -11.17 -20.81
N ASN A 222 16.73 -9.89 -21.18
CA ASN A 222 17.95 -9.11 -21.38
C ASN A 222 18.78 -8.88 -20.11
N LEU A 223 18.25 -9.17 -18.91
CA LEU A 223 19.01 -9.03 -17.66
C LEU A 223 20.13 -10.07 -17.52
N HIS A 224 20.00 -11.21 -18.20
CA HIS A 224 21.03 -12.25 -18.19
C HIS A 224 20.86 -13.18 -19.40
N PRO A 225 21.93 -13.56 -20.12
CA PRO A 225 21.84 -14.35 -21.36
C PRO A 225 21.05 -15.67 -21.24
N ASP A 226 21.12 -16.31 -20.07
CA ASP A 226 20.37 -17.56 -19.81
C ASP A 226 18.95 -17.36 -19.27
N MET A 227 18.50 -16.13 -19.03
CA MET A 227 17.17 -15.86 -18.48
C MET A 227 16.13 -16.10 -19.56
N LYS A 228 15.22 -17.05 -19.32
CA LYS A 228 14.08 -17.34 -20.18
C LYS A 228 12.79 -17.27 -19.38
N VAL A 229 11.86 -16.44 -19.80
CA VAL A 229 10.59 -16.24 -19.10
C VAL A 229 9.55 -17.23 -19.62
N LYS A 230 9.03 -18.07 -18.73
CA LYS A 230 7.95 -19.03 -19.03
C LYS A 230 6.57 -18.45 -18.75
N ARG A 231 6.46 -17.58 -17.75
CA ARG A 231 5.20 -16.96 -17.35
C ARG A 231 5.46 -15.62 -16.70
N MET A 232 4.55 -14.68 -16.97
CA MET A 232 4.47 -13.40 -16.28
C MET A 232 3.09 -13.23 -15.66
N VAL A 233 3.05 -12.64 -14.46
CA VAL A 233 1.82 -12.18 -13.81
C VAL A 233 2.04 -10.76 -13.32
N ALA A 234 1.18 -9.83 -13.73
CA ALA A 234 1.22 -8.44 -13.31
C ALA A 234 -0.20 -7.92 -13.05
N ILE A 235 -0.31 -6.94 -12.17
CA ILE A 235 -1.55 -6.20 -11.89
C ILE A 235 -1.20 -4.72 -12.00
N ASP A 236 -2.03 -3.98 -12.75
CA ASP A 236 -1.94 -2.54 -12.87
C ASP A 236 -2.76 -1.88 -11.75
N TRP A 237 -2.11 -1.68 -10.60
CA TRP A 237 -2.72 -0.97 -9.46
C TRP A 237 -2.95 0.51 -9.75
N GLU A 238 -2.20 1.10 -10.69
CA GLU A 238 -2.32 2.50 -11.07
C GLU A 238 -3.68 2.78 -11.71
N LYS A 239 -4.13 1.89 -12.59
CA LYS A 239 -5.43 1.98 -13.29
C LYS A 239 -6.58 1.26 -12.62
N ASP A 240 -6.34 0.55 -11.50
CA ASP A 240 -7.42 -0.07 -10.74
C ASP A 240 -8.38 1.03 -10.21
N PRO A 241 -9.67 1.02 -10.60
CA PRO A 241 -10.62 2.05 -10.20
C PRO A 241 -10.91 2.08 -8.70
N TYR A 242 -10.57 1.01 -7.97
CA TYR A 242 -10.76 0.84 -6.53
C TYR A 242 -9.46 0.86 -5.73
N SER A 243 -8.34 1.23 -6.35
CA SER A 243 -7.08 1.52 -5.64
C SER A 243 -6.45 2.85 -6.06
N LYS A 244 -6.38 3.12 -7.37
CA LYS A 244 -5.67 4.27 -7.97
C LYS A 244 -4.26 4.41 -7.41
N GLY A 245 -3.50 3.31 -7.37
CA GLY A 245 -2.14 3.24 -6.86
C GLY A 245 -1.84 1.97 -6.07
N GLY A 246 -0.55 1.72 -5.86
CA GLY A 246 -0.06 0.75 -4.88
C GLY A 246 -0.19 1.26 -3.44
N TRP A 247 0.68 0.78 -2.56
CA TRP A 247 0.68 1.21 -1.15
C TRP A 247 1.05 2.68 -0.98
N ALA A 248 0.63 3.29 0.12
CA ALA A 248 0.92 4.67 0.42
C ALA A 248 2.42 4.99 0.44
N CYS A 249 2.78 6.05 -0.30
CA CYS A 249 4.09 6.69 -0.27
C CYS A 249 3.87 8.20 -0.27
N HIS A 250 4.23 8.85 0.85
CA HIS A 250 3.86 10.24 1.08
C HIS A 250 4.95 11.21 0.63
N SER A 251 4.53 12.39 0.17
CA SER A 251 5.42 13.48 -0.19
C SER A 251 6.08 14.10 1.06
N PRO A 252 7.27 14.70 0.94
CA PRO A 252 7.92 15.39 2.06
C PRO A 252 7.01 16.40 2.77
N GLY A 253 6.93 16.29 4.10
CA GLY A 253 6.14 17.20 4.94
C GLY A 253 4.62 17.06 4.81
N TYR A 254 4.11 16.03 4.12
CA TYR A 254 2.67 15.78 4.00
C TYR A 254 2.08 15.33 5.34
N LEU A 255 2.56 14.21 5.89
CA LEU A 255 2.00 13.63 7.11
C LEU A 255 2.15 14.54 8.33
N THR A 256 3.25 15.29 8.45
CA THR A 256 3.41 16.25 9.56
C THR A 256 2.35 17.35 9.57
N LYS A 257 1.72 17.64 8.43
CA LYS A 257 0.66 18.65 8.30
C LYS A 257 -0.74 18.07 8.42
N CYS A 258 -0.97 16.87 7.87
CA CYS A 258 -2.33 16.37 7.67
C CYS A 258 -2.67 15.07 8.41
N LEU A 259 -1.70 14.34 8.99
CA LEU A 259 -1.94 13.02 9.57
C LEU A 259 -3.09 13.03 10.59
N THR A 260 -3.02 13.91 11.59
CA THR A 260 -4.05 14.05 12.63
C THR A 260 -5.42 14.35 12.01
N ALA A 261 -5.46 15.22 10.99
CA ALA A 261 -6.71 15.54 10.31
C ALA A 261 -7.24 14.37 9.47
N LEU A 262 -6.38 13.56 8.85
CA LEU A 262 -6.76 12.36 8.10
C LEU A 262 -7.32 11.27 9.03
N GLN A 263 -6.75 11.10 10.21
CA GLN A 263 -7.20 10.13 11.22
C GLN A 263 -8.45 10.58 11.99
N ALA A 264 -8.62 11.89 12.21
CA ALA A 264 -9.70 12.42 13.04
C ALA A 264 -11.10 11.99 12.55
N PRO A 265 -12.01 11.61 13.46
CA PRO A 265 -13.40 11.33 13.11
C PRO A 265 -14.16 12.60 12.73
N VAL A 266 -15.29 12.44 12.03
CA VAL A 266 -16.23 13.53 11.72
C VAL A 266 -17.62 13.09 12.14
N GLY A 267 -18.05 13.52 13.33
CA GLY A 267 -19.30 13.04 13.93
C GLY A 267 -19.30 11.51 14.05
N ASN A 268 -20.26 10.86 13.39
CA ASN A 268 -20.41 9.40 13.39
C ASN A 268 -19.61 8.68 12.29
N LEU A 269 -18.81 9.42 11.52
CA LEU A 269 -17.92 8.89 10.49
C LEU A 269 -16.50 8.72 11.04
N LYS A 270 -16.03 7.48 11.10
CA LYS A 270 -14.64 7.12 11.44
C LYS A 270 -13.86 6.81 10.17
N PHE A 271 -12.55 7.00 10.19
CA PHE A 271 -11.66 6.70 9.08
C PHE A 271 -10.60 5.70 9.52
N ALA A 272 -10.39 4.64 8.72
CA ALA A 272 -9.34 3.66 8.96
C ALA A 272 -8.71 3.29 7.61
N SER A 273 -7.39 3.26 7.52
CA SER A 273 -6.71 2.87 6.28
C SER A 273 -5.28 2.44 6.60
N GLY A 274 -4.73 1.55 5.77
CA GLY A 274 -3.29 1.30 5.76
C GLY A 274 -2.47 2.50 5.28
N ASP A 275 -3.09 3.54 4.73
CA ASP A 275 -2.37 4.68 4.14
C ASP A 275 -1.79 5.64 5.18
N TYR A 276 -2.49 5.83 6.31
CA TYR A 276 -2.14 6.80 7.35
C TYR A 276 -2.30 6.28 8.80
N PRO A 277 -2.02 5.00 9.13
CA PRO A 277 -1.92 4.54 10.52
C PRO A 277 -0.71 5.17 11.22
N ASP A 278 -0.55 4.98 12.53
CA ASP A 278 0.61 5.51 13.24
C ASP A 278 1.84 4.62 13.08
N GLY A 279 1.65 3.30 13.13
CA GLY A 279 2.67 2.30 12.94
C GLY A 279 2.95 2.00 11.46
N TRP A 280 2.65 0.79 11.02
CA TRP A 280 3.12 0.26 9.73
C TRP A 280 2.35 0.83 8.51
N ARG A 281 2.53 2.12 8.23
CA ARG A 281 1.96 2.85 7.09
C ARG A 281 2.39 2.26 5.75
N GLY A 282 1.41 2.02 4.89
CA GLY A 282 1.56 1.35 3.60
C GLY A 282 1.63 -0.18 3.69
N TYR A 283 1.43 -0.77 4.87
CA TYR A 283 1.45 -2.22 5.06
C TYR A 283 0.09 -2.77 5.49
N ILE A 284 -0.06 -4.08 5.33
CA ILE A 284 -1.22 -4.84 5.84
C ILE A 284 -1.34 -4.67 7.36
N ASP A 285 -0.22 -4.63 8.08
CA ASP A 285 -0.20 -4.46 9.54
C ASP A 285 -0.86 -3.13 9.96
N GLY A 286 -0.52 -2.01 9.30
CA GLY A 286 -1.15 -0.73 9.56
C GLY A 286 -2.64 -0.65 9.16
N ALA A 287 -3.07 -1.44 8.17
CA ALA A 287 -4.49 -1.59 7.87
C ALA A 287 -5.24 -2.35 8.98
N ILE A 288 -4.60 -3.34 9.59
CA ILE A 288 -5.12 -4.07 10.76
C ILE A 288 -5.15 -3.16 11.99
N GLU A 289 -4.06 -2.44 12.27
CA GLU A 289 -3.94 -1.45 13.36
C GLU A 289 -5.10 -0.45 13.31
N SER A 290 -5.23 0.27 12.19
CA SER A 290 -6.27 1.30 12.03
C SER A 290 -7.68 0.72 12.07
N GLY A 291 -7.91 -0.45 11.48
CA GLY A 291 -9.21 -1.13 11.51
C GLY A 291 -9.61 -1.54 12.93
N MET A 292 -8.68 -2.09 13.71
CA MET A 292 -8.90 -2.49 15.09
C MET A 292 -9.18 -1.28 15.99
N LEU A 293 -8.42 -0.21 15.85
CA LEU A 293 -8.63 1.03 16.61
C LEU A 293 -9.99 1.65 16.30
N ALA A 294 -10.35 1.80 15.02
CA ALA A 294 -11.65 2.35 14.63
C ALA A 294 -12.82 1.47 15.11
N ALA A 295 -12.69 0.14 15.05
CA ALA A 295 -13.71 -0.78 15.56
C ALA A 295 -13.86 -0.65 17.08
N LYS A 296 -12.75 -0.53 17.82
CA LYS A 296 -12.76 -0.34 19.28
C LYS A 296 -13.44 0.96 19.68
N GLU A 297 -13.13 2.06 19.00
CA GLU A 297 -13.79 3.35 19.25
C GLU A 297 -15.30 3.28 19.00
N VAL A 298 -15.72 2.62 17.92
CA VAL A 298 -17.15 2.45 17.62
C VAL A 298 -17.85 1.59 18.68
N ASP A 299 -17.22 0.51 19.13
CA ASP A 299 -17.76 -0.36 20.18
C ASP A 299 -17.93 0.40 21.51
N ASP A 300 -16.92 1.17 21.92
CA ASP A 300 -16.96 1.99 23.12
C ASP A 300 -18.09 3.04 23.05
N GLU A 301 -18.14 3.83 21.97
CA GLU A 301 -19.15 4.88 21.80
C GLU A 301 -20.58 4.32 21.78
N LEU A 302 -20.78 3.13 21.19
CA LEU A 302 -22.10 2.49 21.13
C LEU A 302 -22.53 1.92 22.49
N ARG A 303 -21.60 1.45 23.31
CA ARG A 303 -21.89 0.99 24.69
C ARG A 303 -22.18 2.16 25.63
N ASP A 304 -21.40 3.23 25.53
CA ASP A 304 -21.61 4.44 26.33
C ASP A 304 -22.95 5.10 26.01
N GLY A 305 -23.33 5.14 24.73
CA GLY A 305 -24.66 5.60 24.32
C GLY A 305 -25.81 4.75 24.86
N GLN A 306 -25.61 3.44 25.05
CA GLN A 306 -26.61 2.55 25.65
C GLN A 306 -26.73 2.74 27.17
N THR A 307 -25.63 3.00 27.87
CA THR A 307 -25.64 3.24 29.33
C THR A 307 -26.22 4.61 29.71
N GLY A 308 -26.12 5.61 28.83
CA GLY A 308 -26.80 6.91 29.00
C GLY A 308 -28.32 6.84 28.83
N LEU A 309 -28.81 6.01 27.90
CA LEU A 309 -30.26 5.80 27.68
C LEU A 309 -30.92 4.95 28.78
N ALA A 310 -30.18 4.10 29.47
CA ALA A 310 -30.69 3.32 30.61
C ALA A 310 -30.76 4.10 31.93
N LYS A 311 -30.30 5.36 31.96
CA LYS A 311 -30.29 6.26 33.13
C LYS A 311 -31.26 7.45 33.00
N LEU A 312 -32.08 7.49 31.95
CA LEU A 312 -33.19 8.42 31.74
C LEU A 312 -34.51 7.67 31.89
#